data_AF-A0A1I4HZD8-F1
#
_entry.id   AF-A0A1I4HZD8-F1
#
_cell.length_a   1.000
_cell.length_b   1.000
_cell.length_c   1.000
_cell.angle_alpha   90.00
_cell.angle_beta   90.00
_cell.angle_gamma   90.00
#
_symmetry.space_group_name_H-M   'P 1'
#
loop_
_entity.id
_entity.type
_entity.pdbx_description
1 polymer ?
#
loop_
_entity_poly.entity_id
_entity_poly.type
_entity_poly.pdbx_seq_one_letter_code
_entity_poly.pdbx_strand_id
1 'polypeptide(L)'
;MTFDRAADNEQLYRYEITAALNAVVRACQDIVTEHSHRGFWTPHTSTEPTPTHQDLIEAARRDVLNRLQLVVHCAETVAYTIEHDRRTAE
;
A
#
# COMPACT_ATOMS: atom_id res chain seq x y z
N MET A 1 -1.71 6.27 37.44
CA MET A 1 -2.28 5.31 36.46
C MET A 1 -2.31 5.86 35.02
N THR A 2 -1.85 7.09 34.77
CA THR A 2 -1.80 7.73 33.44
C THR A 2 -0.57 7.35 32.61
N PHE A 3 0.56 7.02 33.25
CA PHE A 3 1.78 6.58 32.56
C PHE A 3 1.61 5.25 31.82
N ASP A 4 0.79 4.34 32.36
CA ASP A 4 0.50 3.02 31.75
C ASP A 4 -0.25 3.20 30.42
N ARG A 5 -1.30 4.04 30.44
CA ARG A 5 -2.15 4.31 29.27
C ARG A 5 -1.42 5.03 28.14
N ALA A 6 -0.46 5.91 28.45
CA ALA A 6 0.34 6.58 27.42
C ALA A 6 1.32 5.59 26.74
N ALA A 7 1.93 4.69 27.51
CA ALA A 7 2.80 3.65 26.98
C ALA A 7 2.02 2.62 26.15
N ASP A 8 0.81 2.25 26.59
CA ASP A 8 -0.08 1.34 25.85
C ASP A 8 -0.52 1.95 24.50
N ASN A 9 -0.88 3.24 24.48
CA ASN A 9 -1.23 3.94 23.25
C ASN A 9 -0.05 4.02 22.27
N GLU A 10 1.15 4.35 22.77
CA GLU A 10 2.36 4.39 21.95
C GLU A 10 2.69 3.02 21.33
N GLN A 11 2.52 1.94 22.11
CA GLN A 11 2.71 0.59 21.61
C GLN A 11 1.66 0.23 20.55
N LEU A 12 0.40 0.64 20.74
CA LEU A 12 -0.67 0.44 19.77
C LEU A 12 -0.38 1.17 18.45
N TYR A 13 0.01 2.44 18.50
CA TYR A 13 0.38 3.22 17.30
C TYR A 13 1.54 2.59 16.52
N ARG A 14 2.55 2.06 17.22
CA ARG A 14 3.65 1.32 16.58
C ARG A 14 3.17 0.09 15.84
N TYR A 15 2.24 -0.67 16.43
CA TYR A 15 1.66 -1.83 15.77
C TYR A 15 0.86 -1.43 14.53
N GLU A 16 0.04 -0.39 14.62
CA GLU A 16 -0.80 0.07 13.51
C GLU A 16 0.03 0.56 12.32
N ILE A 17 1.02 1.43 12.55
CA ILE A 17 1.88 1.92 11.47
C ILE A 17 2.71 0.79 10.85
N THR A 18 3.20 -0.15 11.67
CA THR A 18 3.96 -1.31 11.20
C THR A 18 3.06 -2.24 10.37
N ALA A 19 1.83 -2.49 10.80
CA ALA A 19 0.87 -3.31 10.07
C ALA A 19 0.50 -2.68 8.72
N ALA A 20 0.28 -1.36 8.70
CA ALA A 20 0.00 -0.60 7.49
C ALA A 20 1.15 -0.66 6.47
N LEU A 21 2.39 -0.39 6.91
CA LEU A 21 3.56 -0.47 6.03
C LEU A 21 3.84 -1.89 5.55
N ASN A 22 3.63 -2.91 6.41
CA ASN A 22 3.71 -4.30 5.99
C ASN A 22 2.66 -4.66 4.93
N ALA A 23 1.48 -4.04 4.95
CA ALA A 23 0.48 -4.23 3.89
C ALA A 23 0.95 -3.64 2.56
N VAL A 24 1.60 -2.46 2.57
CA VAL A 24 2.21 -1.86 1.38
C VAL A 24 3.30 -2.78 0.81
N VAL A 25 4.20 -3.28 1.66
CA VAL A 25 5.26 -4.22 1.23
C VAL A 25 4.68 -5.48 0.59
N ARG A 26 3.65 -6.08 1.21
CA ARG A 26 2.96 -7.25 0.66
C ARG A 26 2.31 -6.96 -0.68
N ALA A 27 1.63 -5.83 -0.83
CA ALA A 27 1.03 -5.45 -2.11
C ALA A 27 2.07 -5.30 -3.23
N CYS A 28 3.24 -4.73 -2.93
CA CYS A 28 4.36 -4.69 -3.89
C CYS A 28 4.84 -6.10 -4.26
N GLN A 29 4.94 -7.01 -3.28
CA GLN A 29 5.33 -8.41 -3.53
C GLN A 29 4.31 -9.13 -4.40
N ASP A 30 3.02 -8.95 -4.14
CA ASP A 30 1.93 -9.53 -4.93
C ASP A 30 2.01 -9.02 -6.37
N ILE A 31 2.18 -7.71 -6.58
CA ILE A 31 2.30 -7.12 -7.92
C ILE A 31 3.50 -7.67 -8.68
N VAL A 32 4.65 -7.83 -8.02
CA VAL A 32 5.84 -8.42 -8.65
C VAL A 32 5.57 -9.90 -9.00
N THR A 33 4.92 -10.64 -8.11
CA THR A 33 4.64 -12.06 -8.30
C THR A 33 3.62 -12.31 -9.40
N GLU A 34 2.57 -11.50 -9.44
CA GLU A 34 1.44 -11.66 -10.36
C GLU A 34 1.75 -11.04 -11.72
N HIS A 35 2.36 -9.84 -11.77
CA HIS A 35 2.44 -9.01 -12.97
C HIS A 35 3.86 -8.81 -13.51
N SER A 36 4.86 -9.53 -12.98
CA SER A 36 6.23 -9.45 -13.49
C SER A 36 6.79 -10.81 -13.89
N HIS A 37 7.51 -10.85 -15.01
CA HIS A 37 8.29 -11.99 -15.44
C HIS A 37 9.78 -11.62 -15.45
N ARG A 38 10.60 -12.40 -14.74
CA ARG A 38 12.05 -12.14 -14.56
C ARG A 38 12.37 -10.72 -14.06
N GLY A 39 11.49 -10.15 -13.23
CA GLY A 39 11.66 -8.80 -12.69
C GLY A 39 11.22 -7.66 -13.61
N PHE A 40 10.66 -7.97 -14.79
CA PHE A 40 10.08 -6.98 -15.70
C PHE A 40 8.56 -7.07 -15.69
N TRP A 41 7.88 -5.93 -15.58
CA TRP A 41 6.44 -5.86 -15.75
C TRP A 41 6.04 -6.41 -17.13
N THR A 42 5.09 -7.35 -17.14
CA THR A 42 4.59 -7.96 -18.36
C THR A 42 3.06 -7.81 -18.37
N PRO A 43 2.50 -6.99 -19.27
CA PRO A 43 1.06 -6.74 -19.32
C PRO A 43 0.31 -8.01 -19.74
N HIS A 44 -0.72 -8.41 -18.98
CA HIS A 44 -1.55 -9.57 -19.31
C HIS A 44 -2.56 -9.33 -20.44
N THR A 45 -2.62 -8.10 -20.98
CA THR A 45 -3.79 -7.63 -21.73
C THR A 45 -3.82 -7.96 -23.21
N SER A 46 -2.77 -8.53 -23.80
CA SER A 46 -2.76 -8.63 -25.25
C SER A 46 -2.71 -10.08 -25.71
N THR A 47 -3.87 -10.56 -26.16
CA THR A 47 -3.97 -11.64 -27.15
C THR A 47 -3.47 -11.19 -28.52
N GLU A 48 -3.21 -9.89 -28.72
CA GLU A 48 -2.58 -9.37 -29.94
C GLU A 48 -1.05 -9.45 -29.85
N PRO A 49 -0.36 -9.64 -30.99
CA PRO A 49 1.11 -9.77 -31.01
C PRO A 49 1.86 -8.51 -30.55
N THR A 50 1.21 -7.34 -30.53
CA THR A 50 1.83 -6.07 -30.15
C THR A 50 0.80 -5.14 -29.51
N PRO A 51 0.79 -4.99 -28.18
CA PRO A 51 -0.16 -4.10 -27.50
C PRO A 51 0.06 -2.64 -27.91
N THR A 52 -1.03 -1.89 -28.04
CA THR A 52 -0.94 -0.44 -28.25
C THR A 52 -0.52 0.27 -26.96
N HIS A 53 -0.07 1.53 -27.07
CA HIS A 53 0.25 2.32 -25.87
C HIS A 53 -0.97 2.54 -24.96
N GLN A 54 -2.19 2.57 -25.50
CA GLN A 54 -3.42 2.69 -24.71
C GLN A 54 -3.65 1.42 -23.89
N ASP A 55 -3.50 0.24 -24.50
CA ASP A 55 -3.63 -1.05 -23.80
C ASP A 55 -2.61 -1.18 -22.66
N LEU A 56 -1.39 -0.68 -22.88
CA LEU A 56 -0.33 -0.66 -21.86
C LEU A 56 -0.70 0.27 -20.70
N ILE A 57 -1.24 1.45 -20.97
CA ILE A 57 -1.68 2.40 -19.93
C ILE A 57 -2.82 1.80 -19.11
N GLU A 58 -3.79 1.17 -19.76
CA GLU A 58 -4.92 0.52 -19.06
C GLU A 58 -4.46 -0.67 -18.21
N ALA A 59 -3.56 -1.50 -18.75
CA ALA A 59 -2.95 -2.60 -18.01
C ALA A 59 -2.18 -2.09 -16.78
N ALA A 60 -1.33 -1.09 -16.94
CA ALA A 60 -0.56 -0.51 -15.84
C ALA A 60 -1.48 0.04 -14.74
N ARG A 61 -2.55 0.74 -15.12
CA ARG A 61 -3.55 1.25 -14.16
C ARG A 61 -4.20 0.14 -13.37
N ARG A 62 -4.70 -0.87 -14.06
CA ARG A 62 -5.44 -1.98 -13.44
C ARG A 62 -4.54 -2.87 -12.58
N ASP A 63 -3.36 -3.24 -13.10
CA ASP A 63 -2.53 -4.29 -12.54
C ASP A 63 -1.56 -3.77 -11.46
N VAL A 64 -1.17 -2.48 -11.53
CA VAL A 64 -0.13 -1.92 -10.66
C VAL A 64 -0.63 -0.67 -9.94
N LEU A 65 -0.97 0.38 -10.69
CA LEU A 65 -1.10 1.72 -10.13
C LEU A 65 -2.27 1.83 -9.16
N ASN A 66 -3.45 1.33 -9.53
CA ASN A 66 -4.64 1.44 -8.68
C ASN A 66 -4.47 0.68 -7.36
N ARG A 67 -3.84 -0.52 -7.39
CA ARG A 67 -3.59 -1.33 -6.20
C ARG A 67 -2.58 -0.65 -5.28
N LEU A 68 -1.49 -0.13 -5.83
CA LEU A 68 -0.49 0.63 -5.05
C LEU A 68 -1.08 1.91 -4.44
N GLN A 69 -1.83 2.68 -5.23
CA GLN A 69 -2.49 3.89 -4.75
C GLN A 69 -3.41 3.60 -3.57
N LEU A 70 -4.22 2.54 -3.66
CA LEU A 70 -5.12 2.16 -2.57
C LEU A 70 -4.36 1.84 -1.28
N VAL A 71 -3.34 0.99 -1.34
CA VAL A 71 -2.63 0.56 -0.11
C VAL A 71 -1.78 1.68 0.49
N VAL A 72 -1.20 2.55 -0.35
CA VAL A 72 -0.49 3.74 0.12
C VAL A 72 -1.47 4.67 0.83
N HIS A 73 -2.64 4.92 0.22
CA HIS A 73 -3.65 5.78 0.82
C HIS A 73 -4.18 5.24 2.16
N CYS A 74 -4.37 3.91 2.27
CA CYS A 74 -4.70 3.28 3.55
C CYS A 74 -3.61 3.52 4.61
N ALA A 75 -2.33 3.39 4.24
CA ALA A 75 -1.23 3.63 5.17
C ALA A 75 -1.12 5.10 5.60
N GLU A 76 -1.34 6.04 4.68
CA GLU A 76 -1.42 7.47 4.96
C GLU A 76 -2.58 7.79 5.90
N THR A 77 -3.74 7.15 5.71
CA THR A 77 -4.89 7.31 6.59
C THR A 77 -4.57 6.87 8.02
N VAL A 78 -3.91 5.72 8.19
CA VAL A 78 -3.46 5.26 9.52
C VAL A 78 -2.50 6.26 10.16
N ALA A 79 -1.50 6.74 9.42
CA ALA A 79 -0.57 7.75 9.93
C ALA A 79 -1.30 9.04 10.36
N TYR A 80 -2.23 9.52 9.52
CA TYR A 80 -3.04 10.70 9.82
C TYR A 80 -3.88 10.52 11.09
N THR A 81 -4.53 9.36 11.27
CA THR A 81 -5.32 9.05 12.47
C THR A 81 -4.45 9.06 13.72
N ILE A 82 -3.28 8.43 13.68
CA ILE A 82 -2.32 8.43 14.81
C ILE A 82 -1.88 9.86 15.15
N GLU A 83 -1.53 10.67 14.15
CA GLU A 83 -1.13 12.06 14.35
C GLU A 83 -2.25 12.94 14.91
N HIS A 84 -3.49 12.68 14.51
CA HIS A 84 -4.67 13.38 15.00
C HIS A 84 -4.97 12.99 16.46
N ASP A 85 -4.94 11.69 16.77
CA ASP A 85 -5.18 11.19 18.12
C ASP A 85 -4.14 11.73 19.11
N ARG A 86 -2.86 11.78 18.71
CA ARG A 86 -1.81 12.39 19.54
C ARG A 86 -2.10 13.87 19.84
N ARG A 87 -2.56 14.63 18.83
CA ARG A 87 -2.89 16.05 18.99
C ARG A 87 -4.12 16.31 19.87
N THR A 88 -5.05 15.37 19.96
CA THR A 88 -6.26 15.49 20.79
C THR A 88 -6.07 14.93 22.21
N ALA A 89 -5.02 14.14 22.43
CA ALA A 89 -4.62 13.61 23.73
C ALA A 89 -3.69 14.56 24.52
N GLU A 90 -3.11 15.57 23.87
CA GLU A 90 -2.33 16.69 24.44
C GLU A 90 -3.24 17.81 24.97
#